data_AF-A0A836WMZ7-F1
#
_entry.id   AF-A0A836WMZ7-F1
#
_cell.length_a   1.000
_cell.length_b   1.000
_cell.length_c   1.000
_cell.angle_alpha   90.00
_cell.angle_beta   90.00
_cell.angle_gamma   90.00
#
_symmetry.space_group_name_H-M   'P 1'
#
loop_
_entity.id
_entity.type
_entity.pdbx_description
1 polymer ?
#
loop_
_entity_poly.entity_id
_entity_poly.type
_entity_poly.pdbx_seq_one_letter_code
_entity_poly.pdbx_strand_id
1 'polypeptide(L)'
;MCLVGEPPQTAPFLPRRVDLWWRGQRNGSLMLILAYLLTNNPEWRHSHIRVLRLVEDEKAREPAYRALQCLARASRMDVEIAVVVSTDAFPEVAARFSTNADVVFLGFVPPEEGGEEDFFDFYGKLETELGCMLLVSSSGQADLLA
;
A
#
# COMPACT_ATOMS: atom_id res chain seq x y z
N MET A 1 10.12 -22.80 47.64
CA MET A 1 11.02 -22.70 46.48
C MET A 1 10.14 -22.45 45.27
N CYS A 2 9.94 -21.19 44.89
CA CYS A 2 9.10 -20.83 43.74
C CYS A 2 9.95 -20.94 42.48
N LEU A 3 9.57 -21.83 41.57
CA LEU A 3 10.12 -21.86 40.22
C LEU A 3 9.54 -20.67 39.46
N VAL A 4 10.35 -19.63 39.26
CA VAL A 4 10.05 -18.57 38.30
C VAL A 4 10.28 -19.20 36.92
N GLY A 5 9.18 -19.52 36.22
CA GLY A 5 9.26 -19.93 34.82
C GLY A 5 9.83 -18.80 33.99
N GLU A 6 10.81 -19.10 33.14
CA GLU A 6 11.35 -18.13 32.18
C GLU A 6 10.20 -17.56 31.34
N PRO A 7 10.20 -16.23 31.07
CA PRO A 7 9.21 -15.66 30.17
C PRO A 7 9.31 -16.34 28.80
N PRO A 8 8.19 -16.56 28.10
CA PRO A 8 8.22 -17.18 26.78
C PRO A 8 9.14 -16.37 25.88
N GLN A 9 10.12 -17.05 25.27
CA GLN A 9 10.97 -16.45 24.25
C GLN A 9 10.06 -16.03 23.09
N THR A 10 9.79 -14.74 22.99
CA THR A 10 9.05 -14.14 21.88
C THR A 10 9.86 -14.38 20.61
N ALA A 11 9.26 -15.08 19.64
CA ALA A 11 9.78 -15.13 18.29
C ALA A 11 10.10 -13.70 17.82
N PRO A 12 11.18 -13.47 17.05
CA PRO A 12 11.51 -12.14 16.58
C PRO A 12 10.30 -11.56 15.85
N PHE A 13 9.82 -10.40 16.30
CA PHE A 13 8.80 -9.65 15.59
C PHE A 13 9.37 -9.32 14.21
N LEU A 14 8.89 -10.00 13.17
CA LEU A 14 9.19 -9.58 11.80
C LEU A 14 8.59 -8.19 11.62
N PRO A 15 9.36 -7.23 11.07
CA PRO A 15 8.85 -5.89 10.86
C PRO A 15 7.68 -5.94 9.89
N ARG A 16 6.56 -5.32 10.27
CA ARG A 16 5.34 -5.32 9.46
C ARG A 16 5.57 -4.64 8.12
N ARG A 17 4.88 -5.09 7.09
CA ARG A 17 4.95 -4.49 5.74
C ARG A 17 3.63 -3.81 5.39
N VAL A 18 3.73 -2.52 5.07
CA VAL A 18 2.65 -1.70 4.52
C VAL A 18 2.92 -1.54 3.02
N ASP A 19 2.05 -2.09 2.18
CA ASP A 19 2.12 -1.89 0.74
C ASP A 19 1.12 -0.82 0.31
N LEU A 20 1.55 0.14 -0.50
CA LEU A 20 0.70 1.19 -1.05
C LEU A 20 0.77 1.16 -2.58
N TRP A 21 -0.35 0.79 -3.22
CA TRP A 21 -0.44 0.73 -4.67
C TRP A 21 -0.87 2.08 -5.26
N TRP A 22 0.11 2.77 -5.84
CA TRP A 22 -0.04 4.08 -6.43
C TRP A 22 -0.62 4.01 -7.85
N ARG A 23 -1.90 4.34 -7.99
CA ARG A 23 -2.63 4.36 -9.28
C ARG A 23 -3.02 5.77 -9.75
N GLY A 24 -2.49 6.82 -9.13
CA GLY A 24 -2.78 8.21 -9.48
C GLY A 24 -2.56 9.16 -8.31
N GLN A 25 -2.48 10.46 -8.60
CA GLN A 25 -2.17 11.49 -7.61
C GLN A 25 -3.31 11.72 -6.60
N ARG A 26 -4.57 11.66 -7.06
CA ARG A 26 -5.75 12.08 -6.28
C ARG A 26 -5.83 11.45 -4.89
N ASN A 27 -5.60 10.14 -4.78
CA ASN A 27 -5.71 9.40 -3.53
C ASN A 27 -4.36 9.22 -2.83
N GLY A 28 -3.26 9.37 -3.58
CA GLY A 28 -1.94 8.93 -3.14
C GLY A 28 -1.38 9.73 -1.97
N SER A 29 -1.60 11.05 -1.95
CA SER A 29 -1.21 11.91 -0.83
C SER A 29 -1.87 11.49 0.49
N LEU A 30 -3.19 11.24 0.47
CA LEU A 30 -3.92 10.76 1.65
C LEU A 30 -3.47 9.35 2.07
N MET A 31 -3.26 8.43 1.12
CA MET A 31 -2.76 7.09 1.44
C MET A 31 -1.39 7.13 2.13
N LEU A 32 -0.46 7.98 1.67
CA LEU A 32 0.85 8.15 2.30
C LEU A 32 0.73 8.74 3.72
N ILE A 33 -0.13 9.73 3.93
CA ILE A 33 -0.38 10.32 5.25
C ILE A 33 -0.94 9.25 6.20
N LEU A 34 -1.91 8.46 5.76
CA LEU A 34 -2.49 7.39 6.58
C LEU A 34 -1.47 6.29 6.91
N ALA A 35 -0.67 5.88 5.93
CA ALA A 35 0.42 4.93 6.14
C ALA A 35 1.45 5.47 7.15
N TYR A 36 1.82 6.76 7.05
CA TYR A 36 2.69 7.41 8.02
C TYR A 36 2.09 7.43 9.42
N LEU A 37 0.82 7.84 9.55
CA LEU A 37 0.14 7.91 10.85
C LEU A 37 0.03 6.51 11.49
N LEU A 38 -0.15 5.47 10.68
CA LEU A 38 -0.13 4.08 11.15
C LEU A 38 1.20 3.74 11.85
N THR A 39 2.34 4.18 11.29
CA THR A 39 3.67 3.93 11.89
C THR A 39 3.89 4.62 13.24
N ASN A 40 3.06 5.60 13.62
CA ASN A 40 3.12 6.25 14.94
C ASN A 40 2.53 5.37 16.05
N ASN A 41 1.80 4.30 15.69
CA ASN A 41 1.36 3.30 16.66
C ASN A 41 2.57 2.42 17.08
N PRO A 42 2.81 2.20 18.40
CA PRO A 42 3.90 1.34 18.88
C PRO A 42 4.00 -0.02 18.19
N GLU A 43 2.86 -0.62 17.83
CA GLU A 43 2.78 -1.92 17.15
C GLU A 43 3.31 -1.88 15.70
N TRP A 44 3.35 -0.70 15.08
CA TRP A 44 3.73 -0.46 13.69
C TRP A 44 5.00 0.38 13.55
N ARG A 45 5.64 0.74 14.67
CA ARG A 45 6.81 1.63 14.73
C ARG A 45 7.99 1.16 13.89
N HIS A 46 8.13 -0.16 13.70
CA HIS A 46 9.19 -0.78 12.92
C HIS A 46 8.70 -1.27 11.55
N SER A 47 7.52 -0.83 11.11
CA SER A 47 6.99 -1.24 9.82
C SER A 47 7.76 -0.62 8.65
N HIS A 48 7.84 -1.35 7.55
CA HIS A 48 8.38 -0.88 6.29
C HIS A 48 7.23 -0.50 5.36
N ILE A 49 7.30 0.71 4.83
CA ILE A 49 6.35 1.18 3.82
C ILE A 49 6.96 0.98 2.45
N ARG A 50 6.22 0.31 1.57
CA ARG A 50 6.59 0.11 0.17
C ARG A 50 5.53 0.71 -0.73
N VAL A 51 5.95 1.62 -1.60
CA VAL A 51 5.10 2.27 -2.59
C VAL A 51 5.30 1.57 -3.93
N LEU A 52 4.25 0.91 -4.41
CA LEU A 52 4.24 0.14 -5.64
C LEU A 52 3.50 0.87 -6.75
N ARG A 53 3.98 0.77 -7.98
CA ARG A 53 3.23 1.20 -9.17
C ARG A 53 3.34 0.18 -10.28
N LEU A 54 2.19 -0.23 -10.81
CA LEU A 54 2.11 -1.05 -12.01
C LEU A 54 2.21 -0.16 -13.25
N VAL A 55 3.03 -0.56 -14.21
CA VAL A 55 3.12 -0.02 -15.56
C VAL A 55 3.13 -1.15 -16.58
N GLU A 56 2.67 -0.89 -17.80
CA GLU A 56 2.54 -1.91 -18.84
C GLU A 56 3.81 -2.06 -19.72
N ASP A 57 4.63 -1.01 -19.80
CA ASP A 57 5.84 -0.98 -20.64
C ASP A 57 7.06 -0.61 -19.78
N GLU A 58 8.18 -1.30 -20.02
CA GLU A 58 9.49 -1.03 -19.40
C GLU A 58 9.92 0.43 -19.62
N LYS A 59 9.57 1.05 -20.75
CA LYS A 59 9.83 2.47 -21.02
C LYS A 59 9.17 3.40 -20.00
N ALA A 60 8.06 2.99 -19.39
CA ALA A 60 7.37 3.75 -18.36
C ALA A 60 7.98 3.56 -16.96
N ARG A 61 8.90 2.60 -16.77
CA ARG A 61 9.50 2.29 -15.46
C ARG A 61 10.23 3.47 -14.85
N GLU A 62 11.18 4.05 -15.57
CA GLU A 62 12.00 5.17 -15.06
C GLU A 62 11.14 6.42 -14.78
N PRO A 63 10.25 6.89 -15.68
CA PRO A 63 9.34 8.00 -15.37
C PRO A 63 8.45 7.73 -14.15
N ALA A 64 7.91 6.50 -14.02
CA ALA A 64 7.09 6.13 -12.88
C ALA A 64 7.90 6.14 -11.57
N TYR A 65 9.12 5.59 -11.60
CA TYR A 65 10.02 5.56 -10.45
C TYR A 65 10.39 6.97 -9.98
N ARG A 66 10.70 7.89 -10.91
CA ARG A 66 10.96 9.30 -10.62
C ARG A 66 9.77 9.99 -9.96
N ALA A 67 8.55 9.75 -10.46
CA ALA A 67 7.35 10.31 -9.85
C ALA A 67 7.16 9.84 -8.40
N LEU A 68 7.38 8.55 -8.13
CA LEU A 68 7.33 8.01 -6.77
C LEU A 68 8.46 8.55 -5.87
N GLN A 69 9.66 8.75 -6.42
CA GLN A 69 10.76 9.38 -5.67
C GLN A 69 10.44 10.81 -5.23
N CYS A 70 9.80 11.61 -6.09
CA CYS A 70 9.38 12.96 -5.71
C CYS A 70 8.41 12.95 -4.54
N LEU A 71 7.44 12.03 -4.54
CA LEU A 71 6.48 11.85 -3.45
C LEU A 71 7.13 11.40 -2.14
N ALA A 72 8.00 10.40 -2.20
CA ALA A 72 8.75 9.93 -1.05
C ALA A 72 9.59 11.04 -0.41
N ARG A 73 10.23 11.87 -1.24
CA ARG A 73 11.01 13.03 -0.76
C ARG A 73 10.11 14.09 -0.13
N ALA A 74 8.95 14.37 -0.72
CA ALA A 74 7.99 15.35 -0.21
C ALA A 74 7.44 14.93 1.17
N SER A 75 7.16 13.64 1.37
CA SER A 75 6.70 13.12 2.66
C SER A 75 7.80 13.02 3.72
N ARG A 76 9.09 13.13 3.32
CA ARG A 76 10.27 12.91 4.20
C ARG A 76 10.27 11.53 4.88
N MET A 77 9.58 10.57 4.29
CA MET A 77 9.48 9.21 4.80
C MET A 77 10.54 8.32 4.13
N ASP A 78 11.10 7.40 4.90
CA ASP A 78 11.90 6.31 4.33
C ASP A 78 10.95 5.23 3.81
N VAL A 79 10.74 5.20 2.49
CA VAL A 79 9.84 4.26 1.83
C VAL A 79 10.58 3.51 0.72
N GLU A 80 10.33 2.21 0.60
CA GLU A 80 10.78 1.42 -0.54
C GLU A 80 9.92 1.78 -1.76
N ILE A 81 10.56 1.98 -2.92
CA ILE A 81 9.85 2.25 -4.17
C ILE A 81 10.01 1.07 -5.10
N ALA A 82 8.90 0.48 -5.53
CA ALA A 82 8.86 -0.62 -6.49
C ALA A 82 8.01 -0.27 -7.70
N VAL A 83 8.61 -0.31 -8.89
CA VAL A 83 7.84 -0.22 -10.15
C VAL A 83 7.77 -1.62 -10.76
N VAL A 84 6.55 -2.11 -10.91
CA VAL A 84 6.24 -3.42 -11.46
C VAL A 84 5.84 -3.23 -12.92
N VAL A 85 6.51 -3.94 -13.81
CA VAL A 85 6.21 -3.93 -15.25
C VAL A 85 5.48 -5.22 -15.57
N SER A 86 4.22 -5.13 -16.03
CA SER A 86 3.38 -6.28 -16.33
C SER A 86 2.16 -5.86 -17.14
N THR A 87 1.69 -6.75 -18.01
CA THR A 87 0.43 -6.59 -18.76
C THR A 87 -0.73 -7.38 -18.12
N ASP A 88 -0.44 -8.19 -17.09
CA ASP A 88 -1.44 -8.93 -16.32
C ASP A 88 -2.45 -7.97 -15.65
N ALA A 89 -3.64 -8.50 -15.31
CA ALA A 89 -4.67 -7.71 -14.64
C ALA A 89 -4.18 -7.23 -13.27
N PHE A 90 -4.53 -6.00 -12.90
CA PHE A 90 -4.08 -5.40 -11.64
C PHE A 90 -4.33 -6.28 -10.39
N PRO A 91 -5.50 -6.92 -10.20
CA PRO A 91 -5.72 -7.80 -9.05
C PRO A 91 -4.71 -8.94 -8.94
N GLU A 92 -4.35 -9.57 -10.07
CA GLU A 92 -3.39 -10.67 -10.12
C GLU A 92 -1.98 -10.19 -9.75
N VAL A 93 -1.59 -9.02 -10.27
CA VAL A 93 -0.30 -8.41 -9.94
C VAL A 93 -0.28 -7.99 -8.46
N ALA A 94 -1.33 -7.36 -7.96
CA ALA A 94 -1.41 -6.93 -6.57
C ALA A 94 -1.27 -8.11 -5.61
N ALA A 95 -2.00 -9.21 -5.86
CA ALA A 95 -1.85 -10.45 -5.11
C ALA A 95 -0.40 -10.94 -5.13
N ARG A 96 0.18 -11.15 -6.31
CA ARG A 96 1.55 -11.68 -6.49
C ARG A 96 2.62 -10.93 -5.70
N PHE A 97 2.48 -9.61 -5.54
CA PHE A 97 3.47 -8.79 -4.84
C PHE A 97 3.11 -8.48 -3.39
N SER A 98 1.82 -8.49 -3.03
CA SER A 98 1.32 -7.97 -1.74
C SER A 98 0.60 -8.98 -0.85
N THR A 99 0.45 -10.26 -1.21
CA THR A 99 -0.17 -11.28 -0.32
C THR A 99 0.47 -11.35 1.08
N ASN A 100 1.79 -11.14 1.19
CA ASN A 100 2.50 -11.16 2.47
C ASN A 100 2.60 -9.77 3.14
N ALA A 101 1.84 -8.78 2.69
CA ALA A 101 1.78 -7.48 3.37
C ALA A 101 0.80 -7.57 4.56
N ASP A 102 1.15 -6.93 5.67
CA ASP A 102 0.27 -6.83 6.83
C ASP A 102 -0.92 -5.91 6.55
N VAL A 103 -0.75 -4.92 5.67
CA VAL A 103 -1.83 -4.05 5.17
C VAL A 103 -1.51 -3.53 3.77
N VAL A 104 -2.53 -3.49 2.92
CA VAL A 104 -2.47 -2.97 1.56
C VAL A 104 -3.35 -1.74 1.41
N PHE A 105 -2.78 -0.61 1.02
CA PHE A 105 -3.49 0.63 0.71
C PHE A 105 -3.79 0.71 -0.78
N LEU A 106 -5.06 0.95 -1.11
CA LEU A 106 -5.55 1.05 -2.47
C LEU A 106 -6.44 2.27 -2.65
N GLY A 107 -6.09 3.10 -3.63
CA GLY A 107 -6.90 4.24 -4.03
C GLY A 107 -8.05 3.79 -4.92
N PHE A 108 -9.26 4.26 -4.66
CA PHE A 108 -10.41 4.06 -5.55
C PHE A 108 -11.09 5.36 -5.91
N VAL A 109 -11.86 5.32 -7.00
CA VAL A 109 -12.83 6.35 -7.37
C VAL A 109 -14.21 5.70 -7.23
N PRO A 110 -15.16 6.33 -6.51
CA PRO A 110 -16.52 5.81 -6.46
C PRO A 110 -17.07 5.58 -7.87
N PRO A 111 -17.77 4.46 -8.13
CA PRO A 111 -18.33 4.20 -9.44
C PRO A 111 -19.40 5.24 -9.78
N GLU A 112 -19.57 5.49 -11.08
CA GLU A 112 -20.76 6.17 -11.59
C GLU A 112 -21.97 5.24 -11.50
N GLU A 113 -23.18 5.81 -11.58
CA GLU A 113 -24.43 5.04 -11.52
C GLU A 113 -24.46 3.96 -12.63
N GLY A 114 -24.71 2.71 -12.24
CA GLY A 114 -24.69 1.55 -13.12
C GLY A 114 -23.34 0.82 -13.21
N GLY A 115 -22.28 1.35 -12.58
CA GLY A 115 -20.95 0.72 -12.51
C GLY A 115 -20.68 -0.04 -11.20
N GLU A 116 -21.69 -0.22 -10.34
CA GLU A 116 -21.53 -0.77 -9.00
C GLU A 116 -21.11 -2.25 -9.01
N GLU A 117 -21.65 -3.04 -9.94
CA GLU A 117 -21.33 -4.47 -10.07
C GLU A 117 -19.87 -4.67 -10.48
N ASP A 118 -19.41 -3.96 -11.52
CA ASP A 118 -18.00 -3.99 -11.96
C ASP A 118 -17.04 -3.54 -10.85
N PHE A 119 -17.44 -2.51 -10.09
CA PHE A 119 -16.67 -2.04 -8.94
C PHE A 119 -16.56 -3.11 -7.87
N PHE A 120 -17.70 -3.73 -7.51
CA PHE A 120 -17.75 -4.78 -6.51
C PHE A 120 -16.92 -6.00 -6.93
N ASP A 121 -17.07 -6.46 -8.17
CA ASP A 121 -16.33 -7.60 -8.72
C ASP A 121 -14.83 -7.34 -8.77
N PHE A 122 -14.41 -6.11 -9.12
CA PHE A 122 -13.00 -5.74 -9.15
C PHE A 122 -12.35 -5.84 -7.77
N TYR A 123 -12.98 -5.29 -6.72
CA TYR A 123 -12.42 -5.31 -5.37
C TYR A 123 -12.64 -6.65 -4.65
N GLY A 124 -13.71 -7.39 -4.97
CA GLY A 124 -13.93 -8.74 -4.44
C GLY A 124 -12.83 -9.73 -4.86
N LYS A 125 -12.28 -9.59 -6.08
CA LYS A 125 -11.10 -10.35 -6.51
C LYS A 125 -9.87 -10.05 -5.66
N LEU A 126 -9.68 -8.80 -5.26
CA LEU A 126 -8.56 -8.38 -4.41
C LEU A 126 -8.72 -8.87 -2.96
N GLU A 127 -9.93 -8.80 -2.42
CA GLU A 127 -10.25 -9.25 -1.06
C GLU A 127 -9.96 -10.75 -0.85
N THR A 128 -10.21 -11.57 -1.87
CA THR A 128 -9.96 -13.01 -1.79
C THR A 128 -8.47 -13.35 -1.67
N GLU A 129 -7.60 -12.49 -2.19
CA GLU A 129 -6.15 -12.74 -2.33
C GLU A 129 -5.29 -11.95 -1.32
N LEU A 130 -5.83 -10.85 -0.77
CA LEU A 130 -5.13 -9.94 0.13
C LEU A 130 -5.71 -10.01 1.54
N GLY A 131 -4.85 -10.07 2.56
CA GLY A 131 -5.29 -10.18 3.95
C GLY A 131 -6.03 -8.94 4.46
N CYS A 132 -5.30 -7.85 4.72
CA CYS A 132 -5.89 -6.59 5.17
C CYS A 132 -5.77 -5.54 4.06
N MET A 133 -6.91 -5.00 3.62
CA MET A 133 -6.98 -3.98 2.57
C MET A 133 -7.68 -2.73 3.09
N LEU A 134 -7.06 -1.56 2.88
CA LEU A 134 -7.62 -0.25 3.19
C LEU A 134 -7.89 0.51 1.89
N LEU A 135 -9.17 0.63 1.54
CA LEU A 135 -9.64 1.39 0.38
C LEU A 135 -9.75 2.87 0.73
N VAL A 136 -9.09 3.72 -0.07
CA VAL A 136 -9.01 5.17 0.16
C VAL A 136 -9.57 5.93 -1.02
N SER A 137 -10.52 6.82 -0.74
CA SER A 137 -11.01 7.81 -1.69
C SER A 137 -10.81 9.20 -1.11
N SER A 138 -10.10 10.05 -1.84
CA SER A 138 -9.83 11.44 -1.47
C SER A 138 -10.73 12.39 -2.26
N SER A 139 -11.22 13.42 -1.58
CA SER A 139 -11.87 14.58 -2.22
C SER A 139 -10.88 15.42 -3.05
N GLY A 140 -9.57 15.16 -2.95
CA GLY A 140 -8.51 15.90 -3.61
C GLY A 140 -7.94 17.08 -2.80
N GLN A 141 -8.48 17.34 -1.61
CA GLN A 141 -8.00 18.44 -0.74
C GLN A 141 -6.75 18.08 0.06
N ALA A 142 -6.46 16.78 0.24
CA ALA A 142 -5.23 16.32 0.84
C ALA A 142 -4.17 16.19 -0.25
N ASP A 143 -3.24 17.14 -0.32
CA ASP A 143 -2.13 17.14 -1.28
C ASP A 143 -0.79 17.37 -0.59
N LEU A 144 0.16 16.45 -0.79
CA LEU A 144 1.53 16.54 -0.31
C LEU A 144 2.44 17.34 -1.27
N LEU A 145 1.96 17.63 -2.48
CA LEU A 145 2.69 18.32 -3.54
C LEU A 145 2.23 19.77 -3.76
N ALA A 146 1.26 20.25 -2.98
CA ALA A 146 0.72 21.60 -3.04
C ALA A 146 1.62 22.66 -2.39
#